data_AF-A0A239U063-F1
#
_entry.id   AF-A0A239U063-F1
#
_cell.length_a   1.000
_cell.length_b   1.000
_cell.length_c   1.000
_cell.angle_alpha   90.00
_cell.angle_beta   90.00
_cell.angle_gamma   90.00
#
_symmetry.space_group_name_H-M   'P 1'
#
loop_
_entity.id
_entity.type
_entity.pdbx_description
1 polymer ?
#
loop_
_entity_poly.entity_id
_entity_poly.type
_entity_poly.pdbx_seq_one_letter_code
_entity_poly.pdbx_strand_id
1 'polypeptide(L)' 'MTNNELRELRKNVISVMKSFELEGFVYTEEEKRVFDKIANGELSLDEGRAIFMQDLTKKYGTKL' A
#
# COMPACT_ATOMS: atom_id res chain seq x y z
N MET A 1 -3.54 -4.30 -17.45
CA MET A 1 -4.63 -4.71 -16.54
C MET A 1 -5.95 -4.52 -17.25
N THR A 2 -6.83 -5.52 -17.21
CA THR A 2 -8.22 -5.39 -17.64
C THR A 2 -9.06 -4.72 -16.54
N ASN A 3 -10.26 -4.24 -16.88
CA ASN A 3 -11.18 -3.65 -15.91
C ASN A 3 -11.57 -4.62 -14.78
N ASN A 4 -11.65 -5.93 -15.08
CA ASN A 4 -11.93 -6.94 -14.07
C ASN A 4 -10.75 -7.14 -13.13
N GLU A 5 -9.52 -7.24 -13.65
CA GLU A 5 -8.31 -7.35 -12.84
C GLU A 5 -8.15 -6.13 -11.91
N LEU A 6 -8.42 -4.92 -12.42
CA LEU A 6 -8.36 -3.69 -11.62
C LEU A 6 -9.41 -3.69 -10.50
N ARG A 7 -10.64 -4.15 -10.78
CA ARG A 7 -11.70 -4.26 -9.78
C ARG A 7 -11.32 -5.24 -8.66
N GLU A 8 -10.74 -6.38 -9.01
CA GLU A 8 -10.30 -7.36 -8.02
C GLU A 8 -9.08 -6.85 -7.22
N LEU A 9 -8.12 -6.18 -7.88
CA LEU A 9 -7.01 -5.53 -7.20
C LEU A 9 -7.50 -4.52 -6.15
N ARG A 10 -8.44 -3.65 -6.53
CA ARG A 10 -9.03 -2.66 -5.61
C ARG A 10 -9.68 -3.31 -4.39
N LYS A 11 -10.46 -4.38 -4.59
CA LYS A 11 -11.07 -5.13 -3.47
C LYS A 11 -10.00 -5.72 -2.56
N ASN A 12 -8.96 -6.31 -3.12
CA ASN A 12 -7.89 -6.94 -2.37
C ASN A 12 -7.13 -5.91 -1.51
N VAL A 13 -6.76 -4.76 -2.09
CA VAL A 13 -6.07 -3.69 -1.36
C VAL A 13 -6.94 -3.19 -0.20
N ILE A 14 -8.21 -2.87 -0.46
CA ILE A 14 -9.13 -2.39 0.59
C ILE A 14 -9.32 -3.43 1.69
N SER A 15 -9.44 -4.72 1.32
CA SER A 15 -9.60 -5.80 2.29
C SER A 15 -8.39 -5.93 3.21
N VAL A 16 -7.18 -5.85 2.64
CA VAL A 16 -5.94 -5.94 3.41
C VAL A 16 -5.77 -4.74 4.32
N MET A 17 -6.02 -3.52 3.83
CA MET A 17 -5.96 -2.33 4.68
C MET A 17 -6.90 -2.46 5.89
N LYS A 18 -8.14 -2.89 5.66
CA LYS A 18 -9.11 -3.10 6.74
C LYS A 18 -8.67 -4.15 7.75
N SER A 19 -8.02 -5.25 7.32
CA SER A 19 -7.55 -6.26 8.27
C SER A 19 -6.51 -5.69 9.24
N PHE A 20 -5.60 -4.85 8.76
CA PHE A 20 -4.64 -4.18 9.63
C PHE A 20 -5.29 -3.10 10.52
N GLU A 21 -6.26 -2.34 10.00
CA GLU A 21 -7.03 -1.38 10.81
C GLU A 21 -7.78 -2.07 11.96
N LEU A 22 -8.33 -3.27 11.72
CA LEU A 22 -8.98 -4.09 12.77
C LEU A 22 -8.00 -4.56 13.85
N GLU A 23 -6.72 -4.72 13.51
CA GLU A 23 -5.64 -5.01 14.47
C GLU A 23 -5.14 -3.74 15.20
N GLY A 24 -5.74 -2.57 14.92
CA GLY A 24 -5.39 -1.30 15.55
C GLY A 24 -4.30 -0.52 14.82
N PHE A 25 -3.89 -0.94 13.62
CA PHE A 25 -2.96 -0.17 12.81
C PHE A 25 -3.63 1.10 12.30
N VAL A 26 -2.93 2.24 12.43
CA VAL A 26 -3.42 3.54 11.94
C VAL A 26 -2.53 4.00 10.81
N TYR A 27 -3.04 3.91 9.58
CA TYR A 27 -2.36 4.44 8.40
C TYR A 27 -2.29 5.96 8.45
N THR A 28 -1.12 6.50 8.12
CA THR A 28 -0.97 7.92 7.81
C THR A 28 -1.63 8.26 6.47
N GLU A 29 -1.92 9.55 6.25
CA GLU A 29 -2.50 10.02 4.99
C GLU A 29 -1.59 9.76 3.78
N GLU A 30 -0.26 9.75 3.97
CA GLU A 30 0.70 9.43 2.92
C GLU A 30 0.62 7.94 2.53
N GLU A 31 0.58 7.05 3.51
CA GLU A 31 0.47 5.60 3.27
C GLU A 31 -0.86 5.25 2.59
N LYS A 32 -1.98 5.87 3.01
CA LYS A 32 -3.28 5.70 2.35
C LYS A 32 -3.23 6.09 0.87
N ARG A 33 -2.58 7.20 0.54
CA ARG A 33 -2.41 7.64 -0.86
C ARG A 33 -1.62 6.66 -1.70
N VAL A 34 -0.61 5.99 -1.12
CA VAL A 34 0.14 4.94 -1.82
C VAL A 34 -0.78 3.74 -2.11
N PHE A 35 -1.55 3.28 -1.13
CA PHE A 35 -2.51 2.20 -1.35
C PHE A 35 -3.61 2.55 -2.35
N ASP A 36 -4.13 3.78 -2.34
CA ASP A 36 -5.12 4.24 -3.33
C ASP A 36 -4.55 4.19 -4.75
N LYS A 37 -3.30 4.62 -4.95
CA LYS A 37 -2.62 4.53 -6.25
C LYS A 37 -2.43 3.07 -6.70
N ILE A 38 -2.09 2.17 -5.78
CA ILE A 38 -2.03 0.73 -6.08
C ILE A 38 -3.41 0.20 -6.46
N ALA A 39 -4.44 0.55 -5.71
CA ALA A 39 -5.82 0.11 -5.94
C ALA A 39 -6.39 0.60 -7.29
N ASN A 40 -5.92 1.75 -7.77
CA ASN A 40 -6.26 2.30 -9.08
C ASN A 40 -5.34 1.80 -10.21
N GLY A 41 -4.33 0.96 -9.90
CA GLY A 41 -3.36 0.47 -10.87
C GLY A 41 -2.40 1.53 -11.39
N GLU A 42 -2.33 2.68 -10.71
CA GLU A 42 -1.39 3.78 -10.99
C GLU A 42 0.03 3.47 -10.47
N LEU A 43 0.13 2.58 -9.47
CA LEU A 43 1.37 2.01 -8.96
C LEU A 43 1.29 0.48 -8.99
N SER A 44 2.40 -0.15 -9.37
CA SER A 44 2.60 -1.57 -9.12
C SER A 44 2.85 -1.85 -7.63
N LEU A 45 2.68 -3.11 -7.23
CA LEU A 45 2.99 -3.54 -5.86
C LEU A 45 4.47 -3.32 -5.51
N ASP A 46 5.38 -3.53 -6.47
CA ASP A 46 6.81 -3.36 -6.27
C ASP A 46 7.19 -1.89 -6.07
N GLU A 47 6.59 -0.98 -6.85
CA GLU A 47 6.79 0.47 -6.67
C GLU A 47 6.23 0.93 -5.31
N GLY A 48 5.04 0.46 -4.95
CA GLY A 48 4.46 0.71 -3.63
C GLY A 48 5.38 0.23 -2.51
N ARG A 49 5.89 -1.00 -2.61
CA ARG A 49 6.84 -1.58 -1.65
C ARG A 49 8.12 -0.75 -1.55
N ALA A 50 8.66 -0.28 -2.67
CA ALA A 50 9.87 0.54 -2.67
C ALA A 50 9.67 1.85 -1.89
N ILE A 51 8.51 2.50 -2.02
CA ILE A 51 8.15 3.71 -1.26
C ILE A 51 8.15 3.41 0.24
N PHE A 52 7.43 2.37 0.69
CA PHE A 52 7.39 1.98 2.10
C PHE A 52 8.78 1.62 2.65
N MET A 53 9.58 0.87 1.88
CA MET A 53 10.93 0.49 2.30
C MET A 53 11.86 1.70 2.42
N GLN A 54 11.72 2.69 1.52
CA GLN A 54 12.48 3.93 1.60
C GLN A 54 12.10 4.71 2.88
N ASP A 55 10.82 4.80 3.21
CA ASP A 55 10.36 5.52 4.40
C ASP A 55 10.70 4.80 5.70
N LEU A 56 10.64 3.47 5.72
CA LEU A 56 11.15 2.67 6.84
C LEU A 56 12.65 2.86 7.03
N THR A 57 13.41 2.90 5.93
CA THR A 57 14.87 3.15 5.96
C THR A 57 15.18 4.54 6.50
N LYS A 58 14.42 5.57 6.09
CA LYS A 58 14.55 6.93 6.64
C LYS A 58 14.20 6.98 8.13
N LYS A 59 13.16 6.27 8.55
CA LYS A 59 12.61 6.32 9.92
C LYS A 59 13.45 5.55 10.94
N TYR A 60 13.95 4.38 10.57
CA TYR A 60 14.64 3.47 11.50
C TYR A 60 16.15 3.38 11.24
N GLY A 61 16.64 3.96 10.14
CA GLY A 61 18.01 3.79 9.67
C GLY A 61 18.25 2.39 9.11
N THR A 62 19.11 2.28 8.11
CA THR A 62 19.61 0.99 7.64
C THR A 62 20.52 0.39 8.71
N LYS A 63 20.08 -0.65 9.41
CA LYS A 63 21.02 -1.70 9.84
C LYS A 63 21.21 -2.63 8.65
N LEU A 64 22.20 -2.29 7.81
CA LEU A 64 22.86 -3.29 6.97
C LEU A 64 23.57 -4.31 7.87
#